data_AF-A0A957V179-F1
#
_entry.id   AF-A0A957V179-F1
#
_cell.length_a   1.000
_cell.length_b   1.000
_cell.length_c   1.000
_cell.angle_alpha   90.00
_cell.angle_beta   90.00
_cell.angle_gamma   90.00
#
_symmetry.space_group_name_H-M   'P 1'
#
loop_
_entity.id
_entity.type
_entity.pdbx_description
1 polymer ?
#
loop_
_entity_poly.entity_id
_entity_poly.type
_entity_poly.pdbx_seq_one_letter_code
_entity_poly.pdbx_strand_id
1 'polypeptide(L)'
;DDRAGLERIRYAPALCGLYVVEGEVHLPAPGAVQRPDADFAWFADNRRKGISPDATVITVHAGGDWSAAHYDAPDAELSAAFERALRPWLAADAWIAEEQIKRWRYAAPTVLHPDRFLRIEAHAPLLIGGDAFGAPRVEGAALSGLAMGHALG
;
A
#
# COMPACT_ATOMS: atom_id res chain seq x y z
N ASP A 1 9.70 29.00 2.37
CA ASP A 1 10.30 28.49 1.12
C ASP A 1 9.59 27.21 0.74
N ASP A 2 8.96 27.23 -0.42
CA ASP A 2 8.08 26.19 -0.96
C ASP A 2 8.82 24.87 -1.12
N ARG A 3 10.07 24.94 -1.60
CA ARG A 3 10.95 23.77 -1.75
C ARG A 3 11.18 23.08 -0.41
N ALA A 4 11.54 23.83 0.63
CA ALA A 4 11.74 23.30 1.97
C ALA A 4 10.44 22.70 2.56
N GLY A 5 9.28 23.21 2.18
CA GLY A 5 7.98 22.63 2.55
C GLY A 5 7.79 21.22 1.99
N LEU A 6 8.04 21.06 0.69
CA LEU A 6 7.94 19.77 0.00
C LEU A 6 9.03 18.78 0.47
N GLU A 7 10.26 19.25 0.65
CA GLU A 7 11.39 18.45 1.12
C GLU A 7 11.24 17.95 2.56
N ARG A 8 10.25 18.43 3.33
CA ARG A 8 9.92 17.88 4.66
C ARG A 8 8.97 16.69 4.60
N ILE A 9 8.23 16.51 3.52
CA ILE A 9 7.30 15.38 3.37
C ILE A 9 8.10 14.08 3.41
N ARG A 10 7.62 13.12 4.19
CA ARG A 10 8.24 11.79 4.33
C ARG A 10 7.19 10.73 4.06
N TYR A 11 7.63 9.62 3.51
CA TYR A 11 6.81 8.44 3.28
C TYR A 11 7.47 7.22 3.92
N ALA A 12 6.65 6.35 4.47
CA ALA A 12 7.03 4.97 4.74
C ALA A 12 6.93 4.15 3.44
N PRO A 13 7.91 3.29 3.15
CA PRO A 13 7.80 2.31 2.08
C PRO A 13 6.89 1.14 2.50
N ALA A 14 6.37 0.40 1.52
CA ALA A 14 5.63 -0.83 1.76
C ALA A 14 6.06 -1.95 0.82
N LEU A 15 6.12 -3.17 1.36
CA LEU A 15 6.28 -4.41 0.60
C LEU A 15 4.94 -5.15 0.56
N CYS A 16 4.61 -5.70 -0.61
CA CYS A 16 3.36 -6.40 -0.87
C CYS A 16 3.61 -7.63 -1.74
N GLY A 17 3.03 -8.76 -1.37
CA GLY A 17 3.01 -9.97 -2.19
C GLY A 17 1.63 -10.20 -2.79
N LEU A 18 1.58 -10.59 -4.06
CA LEU A 18 0.38 -11.08 -4.74
C LEU A 18 0.60 -12.53 -5.15
N TYR A 19 -0.37 -13.37 -4.85
CA TYR A 19 -0.29 -14.82 -5.01
C TYR A 19 -1.51 -15.34 -5.74
N VAL A 20 -1.33 -15.99 -6.89
CA VAL A 20 -2.37 -16.84 -7.47
C VAL A 20 -2.26 -18.20 -6.78
N VAL A 21 -3.34 -18.64 -6.15
CA VAL A 21 -3.39 -19.89 -5.39
C VAL A 21 -4.36 -20.86 -6.04
N GLU A 22 -3.88 -22.08 -6.23
CA GLU A 22 -4.69 -23.23 -6.64
C GLU A 22 -4.95 -24.11 -5.41
N GLY A 23 -6.22 -24.36 -5.11
CA GLY A 23 -6.67 -25.07 -3.91
C GLY A 23 -7.40 -24.17 -2.90
N GLU A 24 -7.65 -24.70 -1.72
CA GLU A 24 -8.44 -24.03 -0.68
C GLU A 24 -7.62 -23.04 0.17
N VAL A 25 -8.23 -21.89 0.48
CA VAL A 25 -7.68 -20.84 1.34
C VAL A 25 -8.57 -20.63 2.56
N HIS A 26 -7.98 -20.73 3.75
CA HIS A 26 -8.63 -20.68 5.05
C HIS A 26 -8.62 -19.29 5.70
N LEU A 27 -8.57 -18.22 4.91
CA LEU A 27 -8.79 -16.88 5.47
C LEU A 27 -10.22 -16.81 6.05
N PRO A 28 -10.41 -16.35 7.30
CA PRO A 28 -11.73 -16.23 7.90
C PRO A 28 -12.60 -15.24 7.14
N ALA A 29 -13.93 -15.38 7.22
CA ALA A 29 -14.86 -14.39 6.68
C ALA A 29 -14.56 -13.00 7.30
N PRO A 30 -14.55 -11.90 6.49
CA PRO A 30 -15.04 -11.80 5.10
C PRO A 30 -13.98 -12.13 4.01
N GLY A 31 -12.89 -12.81 4.34
CA GLY A 31 -11.79 -13.10 3.42
C GLY A 31 -10.59 -12.18 3.62
N ALA A 32 -10.44 -11.59 4.81
CA ALA A 32 -9.31 -10.75 5.14
C ALA A 32 -8.92 -10.90 6.62
N VAL A 33 -7.64 -10.71 6.90
CA VAL A 33 -7.07 -10.74 8.25
C VAL A 33 -6.19 -9.51 8.42
N GLN A 34 -6.33 -8.83 9.55
CA GLN A 34 -5.50 -7.69 9.93
C GLN A 34 -4.78 -8.00 11.25
N ARG A 35 -3.47 -7.77 11.27
CA ARG A 35 -2.57 -8.00 12.40
C ARG A 35 -1.60 -6.81 12.48
N PRO A 36 -2.05 -5.64 12.97
CA PRO A 36 -1.32 -4.37 12.82
C PRO A 36 0.12 -4.41 13.34
N ASP A 37 0.38 -5.21 14.38
CA ASP A 37 1.69 -5.30 15.03
C ASP A 37 2.56 -6.47 14.51
N ALA A 38 2.13 -7.17 13.46
CA ALA A 38 2.86 -8.29 12.87
C ALA A 38 3.69 -7.86 11.65
N ASP A 39 4.80 -8.54 11.41
CA ASP A 39 5.64 -8.37 10.21
C ASP A 39 4.85 -8.48 8.90
N PHE A 40 3.80 -9.29 8.90
CA PHE A 40 2.81 -9.38 7.83
C PHE A 40 1.46 -8.99 8.38
N ALA A 41 1.11 -7.73 8.12
CA ALA A 41 0.08 -7.02 8.83
C ALA A 41 -1.31 -7.17 8.21
N TRP A 42 -1.40 -7.56 6.94
CA TRP A 42 -2.70 -7.71 6.27
C TRP A 42 -2.68 -8.77 5.19
N PHE A 43 -3.75 -9.57 5.13
CA PHE A 43 -3.98 -10.59 4.12
C PHE A 43 -5.39 -10.38 3.58
N ALA A 44 -5.58 -10.55 2.28
CA ALA A 44 -6.90 -10.51 1.68
C ALA A 44 -7.02 -11.42 0.46
N ASP A 45 -8.14 -12.12 0.42
CA ASP A 45 -8.61 -12.86 -0.73
C ASP A 45 -9.37 -11.93 -1.68
N ASN A 46 -8.76 -11.61 -2.82
CA ASN A 46 -9.34 -10.72 -3.82
C ASN A 46 -10.54 -11.34 -4.54
N ARG A 47 -10.69 -12.66 -4.55
CA ARG A 47 -11.88 -13.33 -5.08
C ARG A 47 -13.07 -13.08 -4.17
N ARG A 48 -12.88 -13.23 -2.85
CA ARG A 48 -13.95 -12.93 -1.86
C ARG A 48 -14.31 -11.45 -1.82
N LYS A 49 -13.37 -10.56 -2.15
CA LYS A 49 -13.64 -9.13 -2.35
C LYS A 49 -14.39 -8.81 -3.67
N GLY A 50 -14.55 -9.77 -4.57
CA GLY A 50 -15.18 -9.59 -5.89
C GLY A 50 -14.27 -8.96 -6.96
N ILE A 51 -12.96 -8.92 -6.74
CA ILE A 51 -11.98 -8.32 -7.67
C ILE A 51 -11.46 -9.33 -8.68
N SER A 52 -11.23 -10.58 -8.25
CA SER A 52 -10.75 -11.67 -9.11
C SER A 52 -11.76 -12.83 -9.12
N PRO A 53 -12.87 -12.74 -9.86
CA PRO A 53 -13.94 -13.75 -9.81
C PRO A 53 -13.48 -15.14 -10.27
N ASP A 54 -12.56 -15.19 -11.23
CA ASP A 54 -12.14 -16.42 -11.91
C ASP A 54 -10.84 -17.04 -11.35
N ALA A 55 -10.23 -16.41 -10.34
CA ALA A 55 -8.99 -16.90 -9.73
C ALA A 55 -8.89 -16.52 -8.25
N THR A 56 -8.37 -17.42 -7.42
CA THR A 56 -8.07 -17.10 -6.01
C THR A 56 -6.76 -16.34 -5.94
N VAL A 57 -6.85 -15.01 -5.83
CA VAL A 57 -5.66 -14.14 -5.71
C VAL A 57 -5.57 -13.60 -4.29
N ILE A 58 -4.50 -13.94 -3.57
CA ILE A 58 -4.24 -13.44 -2.22
C ILE A 58 -3.26 -12.27 -2.28
N THR A 59 -3.64 -11.14 -1.68
CA THR A 59 -2.73 -10.02 -1.42
C THR A 59 -2.26 -10.08 0.03
N VAL A 60 -0.96 -9.93 0.23
CA VAL A 60 -0.32 -9.87 1.55
C VAL A 60 0.45 -8.57 1.65
N HIS A 61 0.19 -7.76 2.67
CA HIS A 61 1.01 -6.60 3.00
C HIS A 61 1.90 -6.91 4.19
N ALA A 62 3.19 -6.60 4.06
CA ALA A 62 4.08 -6.51 5.20
C ALA A 62 3.71 -5.30 6.07
N GLY A 63 4.05 -5.37 7.36
CA GLY A 63 4.01 -4.23 8.27
C GLY A 63 4.99 -3.14 7.84
N GLY A 64 4.77 -1.91 8.32
CA GLY A 64 5.58 -0.75 7.95
C GLY A 64 7.05 -0.91 8.34
N ASP A 65 7.30 -1.31 9.59
CA ASP A 65 8.67 -1.48 10.11
C ASP A 65 9.42 -2.59 9.38
N TRP A 66 8.76 -3.73 9.15
CA TRP A 66 9.34 -4.83 8.39
C TRP A 66 9.64 -4.42 6.95
N SER A 67 8.71 -3.70 6.31
CA SER A 67 8.87 -3.18 4.95
C SER A 67 10.06 -2.23 4.85
N ALA A 68 10.24 -1.33 5.81
CA ALA A 68 11.38 -0.41 5.85
C ALA A 68 12.71 -1.16 6.06
N ALA A 69 12.73 -2.15 6.95
CA ALA A 69 13.94 -2.91 7.25
C ALA A 69 14.41 -3.82 6.10
N HIS A 70 13.47 -4.33 5.28
CA HIS A 70 13.76 -5.29 4.21
C HIS A 70 13.54 -4.75 2.80
N TYR A 71 13.33 -3.43 2.64
CA TYR A 71 12.92 -2.84 1.37
C TYR A 71 13.86 -3.20 0.20
N ASP A 72 15.16 -3.12 0.45
CA ASP A 72 16.23 -3.39 -0.50
C ASP A 72 16.70 -4.86 -0.49
N ALA A 73 16.02 -5.74 0.25
CA ALA A 73 16.36 -7.15 0.27
C ALA A 73 16.09 -7.79 -1.11
N PRO A 74 16.87 -8.82 -1.51
CA PRO A 74 16.66 -9.53 -2.78
C PRO A 74 15.26 -10.15 -2.89
N ASP A 75 14.71 -10.19 -4.11
CA ASP A 75 13.38 -10.75 -4.38
C ASP A 75 13.22 -12.17 -3.83
N ALA A 76 14.23 -13.02 -3.98
CA ALA A 76 14.18 -14.41 -3.50
C ALA A 76 14.01 -14.51 -1.97
N GLU A 77 14.63 -13.60 -1.20
CA GLU A 77 14.49 -13.57 0.26
C GLU A 77 13.10 -13.07 0.67
N LEU A 78 12.60 -12.04 -0.02
CA LEU A 78 11.25 -11.53 0.20
C LEU A 78 10.20 -12.60 -0.14
N SER A 79 10.29 -13.23 -1.32
CA SER A 79 9.43 -14.33 -1.75
C SER A 79 9.34 -15.42 -0.67
N ALA A 80 10.49 -15.92 -0.20
CA ALA A 80 10.52 -16.96 0.84
C ALA A 80 9.91 -16.49 2.18
N ALA A 81 10.03 -15.21 2.52
CA ALA A 81 9.42 -14.65 3.73
C ALA A 81 7.89 -14.54 3.60
N PHE A 82 7.40 -13.99 2.50
CA PHE A 82 5.97 -13.82 2.25
C PHE A 82 5.26 -15.17 2.05
N GLU A 83 5.85 -16.12 1.31
CA GLU A 83 5.29 -17.47 1.14
C GLU A 83 5.10 -18.14 2.51
N ARG A 84 6.13 -18.09 3.36
CA ARG A 84 6.06 -18.64 4.73
C ARG A 84 5.00 -17.95 5.58
N ALA A 85 4.77 -16.65 5.38
CA ALA A 85 3.69 -15.93 6.05
C ALA A 85 2.30 -16.31 5.52
N LEU A 86 2.18 -16.64 4.24
CA LEU A 86 0.94 -17.05 3.59
C LEU A 86 0.57 -18.51 3.89
N ARG A 87 1.56 -19.42 3.95
CA ARG A 87 1.36 -20.87 4.08
C ARG A 87 0.38 -21.30 5.17
N PRO A 88 0.33 -20.70 6.38
CA PRO A 88 -0.64 -21.07 7.41
C PRO A 88 -2.11 -20.88 7.01
N TRP A 89 -2.37 -20.05 6.00
CA TRP A 89 -3.71 -19.78 5.47
C TRP A 89 -4.12 -20.71 4.32
N LEU A 90 -3.22 -21.57 3.85
CA LEU A 90 -3.46 -22.47 2.72
C LEU A 90 -3.79 -23.87 3.22
N ALA A 91 -4.66 -24.59 2.51
CA ALA A 91 -4.81 -26.03 2.71
C ALA A 91 -3.50 -26.76 2.40
N ALA A 92 -3.34 -27.97 2.93
CA ALA A 92 -2.09 -28.72 2.83
C ALA A 92 -1.70 -29.05 1.37
N ASP A 93 -2.70 -29.30 0.53
CA ASP A 93 -2.61 -29.61 -0.90
C ASP A 93 -2.71 -28.36 -1.80
N ALA A 94 -2.97 -27.18 -1.25
CA ALA A 94 -2.96 -25.93 -2.00
C ALA A 94 -1.53 -25.49 -2.33
N TRP A 95 -1.35 -24.86 -3.49
CA TRP A 95 -0.06 -24.41 -3.99
C TRP A 95 -0.15 -23.03 -4.67
N ILE A 96 1.00 -22.35 -4.72
CA ILE A 96 1.13 -21.02 -5.31
C ILE A 96 1.49 -21.17 -6.79
N ALA A 97 0.55 -20.81 -7.67
CA ALA A 97 0.73 -20.86 -9.11
C ALA A 97 1.57 -19.72 -9.65
N GLU A 98 1.37 -18.53 -9.11
CA GLU A 98 2.12 -17.34 -9.48
C GLU A 98 2.39 -16.48 -8.25
N GLU A 99 3.54 -15.83 -8.23
CA GLU A 99 3.93 -14.89 -7.19
C GLU A 99 4.43 -13.58 -7.82
N GLN A 100 4.06 -12.46 -7.21
CA GLN A 100 4.66 -11.16 -7.51
C GLN A 100 4.93 -10.40 -6.22
N ILE A 101 6.18 -9.98 -6.02
CA ILE A 101 6.55 -9.01 -4.98
C ILE A 101 6.50 -7.59 -5.56
N LYS A 102 5.84 -6.68 -4.85
CA LYS A 102 5.69 -5.27 -5.19
C LYS A 102 6.31 -4.41 -4.11
N ARG A 103 7.11 -3.43 -4.54
CA ARG A 103 7.75 -2.44 -3.68
C ARG A 103 7.17 -1.06 -3.94
N TRP A 104 6.63 -0.44 -2.91
CA TRP A 104 6.05 0.89 -2.96
C TRP A 104 6.91 1.83 -2.13
N ARG A 105 7.78 2.60 -2.80
CA ARG A 105 8.72 3.51 -2.11
C ARG A 105 8.03 4.61 -1.32
N TYR A 106 6.91 5.10 -1.87
CA TYR A 106 6.12 6.20 -1.32
C TYR A 106 4.70 5.69 -1.03
N ALA A 107 4.59 4.72 -0.11
CA ALA A 107 3.34 4.00 0.12
C ALA A 107 2.37 4.74 1.05
N ALA A 108 2.89 5.30 2.14
CA ALA A 108 2.09 6.01 3.13
C ALA A 108 2.85 7.24 3.65
N PRO A 109 2.28 8.45 3.58
CA PRO A 109 2.96 9.64 4.07
C PRO A 109 2.98 9.63 5.60
N THR A 110 4.15 9.89 6.17
CA THR A 110 4.42 9.91 7.63
C THR A 110 4.69 11.31 8.15
N VAL A 111 5.13 12.22 7.29
CA VAL A 111 5.21 13.66 7.56
C VAL A 111 4.44 14.37 6.46
N LEU A 112 3.40 15.09 6.84
CA LEU A 112 2.50 15.78 5.91
C LEU A 112 2.91 17.24 5.73
N HIS A 113 2.56 17.79 4.57
CA HIS A 113 2.43 19.23 4.44
C HIS A 113 1.20 19.70 5.25
N PRO A 114 1.29 20.80 6.02
CA PRO A 114 0.19 21.24 6.88
C PRO A 114 -1.06 21.67 6.09
N ASP A 115 -0.84 22.30 4.92
CA ASP A 115 -1.92 22.75 4.05
C ASP A 115 -2.42 21.67 3.09
N ARG A 116 -3.65 21.86 2.58
CA ARG A 116 -4.30 20.95 1.63
C ARG A 116 -3.70 20.98 0.23
N PHE A 117 -2.96 22.02 -0.11
CA PHE A 117 -2.14 22.13 -1.31
C PHE A 117 -1.14 23.26 -1.11
N LEU A 118 -0.11 23.29 -1.95
CA LEU A 118 0.83 24.39 -2.07
C LEU A 118 0.57 25.13 -3.38
N ARG A 119 0.39 26.44 -3.30
CA ARG A 119 0.28 27.31 -4.48
C ARG A 119 1.64 27.94 -4.75
N ILE A 120 2.19 27.64 -5.92
CA ILE A 120 3.46 28.21 -6.36
C ILE A 120 3.19 29.49 -7.14
N GLU A 121 3.87 30.56 -6.76
CA GLU A 121 3.89 31.79 -7.55
C GLU A 121 4.69 31.55 -8.84
N ALA A 122 3.98 31.47 -9.96
CA ALA A 122 4.54 31.24 -11.28
C ALA A 122 3.75 32.02 -12.34
N HIS A 123 4.25 32.02 -13.58
CA HIS A 123 3.63 32.71 -14.72
C HIS A 123 2.23 32.17 -15.08
N ALA A 124 1.90 30.95 -14.66
CA ALA A 124 0.59 30.34 -14.75
C ALA A 124 0.25 29.67 -13.39
N PRO A 125 -1.03 29.45 -13.06
CA PRO A 125 -1.41 28.78 -11.82
C PRO A 125 -0.77 27.40 -11.71
N LEU A 126 0.09 27.21 -10.70
CA LEU A 126 0.66 25.92 -10.35
C LEU A 126 0.28 25.58 -8.92
N LEU A 127 -0.47 24.49 -8.77
CA LEU A 127 -0.88 23.94 -7.48
C LEU A 127 -0.29 22.53 -7.34
N ILE A 128 0.24 22.23 -6.16
CA ILE A 128 0.79 20.92 -5.81
C ILE A 128 -0.02 20.37 -4.65
N GLY A 129 -0.53 19.15 -4.79
CA GLY A 129 -1.37 18.49 -3.79
C GLY A 129 -1.27 16.97 -3.91
N GLY A 130 -1.93 16.27 -3.00
CA GLY A 130 -1.91 14.81 -2.93
C GLY A 130 -2.19 14.28 -1.53
N ASP A 131 -1.94 12.99 -1.33
CA ASP A 131 -2.14 12.28 -0.06
C ASP A 131 -1.22 12.79 1.07
N ALA A 132 -0.11 13.46 0.75
CA ALA A 132 0.75 14.09 1.74
C ALA A 132 0.27 15.49 2.19
N PHE A 133 -0.85 16.01 1.68
CA PHE A 133 -1.30 17.39 1.94
C PHE A 133 -2.52 17.44 2.86
N GLY A 134 -2.29 17.87 4.10
CA GLY A 134 -3.29 18.08 5.14
C GLY A 134 -3.80 16.80 5.83
N ALA A 135 -4.06 15.71 5.10
CA ALA A 135 -4.43 14.42 5.69
C ALA A 135 -3.95 13.26 4.80
N PRO A 136 -3.63 12.09 5.38
CA PRO A 136 -3.16 10.92 4.63
C PRO A 136 -4.32 10.16 3.96
N ARG A 137 -3.98 9.06 3.26
CA ARG A 137 -4.91 8.09 2.65
C ARG A 137 -5.69 8.66 1.46
N VAL A 138 -6.53 7.80 0.87
CA VAL A 138 -7.37 8.12 -0.30
C VAL A 138 -8.26 9.36 -0.04
N GLU A 139 -8.88 9.45 1.13
CA GLU A 139 -9.71 10.61 1.49
C GLU A 139 -8.90 11.91 1.54
N GLY A 140 -7.68 11.86 2.11
CA GLY A 140 -6.78 13.01 2.16
C GLY A 140 -6.38 13.51 0.78
N ALA A 141 -6.04 12.59 -0.13
CA ALA A 141 -5.76 12.92 -1.53
C ALA A 141 -6.97 13.55 -2.23
N ALA A 142 -8.17 12.98 -2.04
CA ALA A 142 -9.39 13.51 -2.62
C ALA A 142 -9.70 14.93 -2.11
N LEU A 143 -9.58 15.17 -0.80
CA LEU A 143 -9.78 16.49 -0.20
C LEU A 143 -8.75 17.51 -0.68
N SER A 144 -7.49 17.10 -0.87
CA SER A 144 -6.45 17.93 -1.48
C SER A 144 -6.82 18.34 -2.91
N GLY A 145 -7.23 17.37 -3.73
CA GLY A 145 -7.68 17.62 -5.11
C GLY A 145 -8.89 18.55 -5.19
N LEU A 146 -9.92 18.33 -4.36
CA LEU A 146 -11.10 19.19 -4.29
C LEU A 146 -10.74 20.63 -3.89
N ALA A 147 -9.85 20.80 -2.91
CA ALA A 147 -9.38 22.11 -2.49
C ALA A 147 -8.65 22.85 -3.63
N MET A 148 -7.83 22.14 -4.41
CA MET A 148 -7.18 22.73 -5.59
C MET A 148 -8.19 23.11 -6.68
N GLY A 149 -9.19 22.27 -6.94
CA GLY A 149 -10.26 22.57 -7.90
C GLY A 149 -11.01 23.85 -7.53
N HIS A 150 -11.47 23.96 -6.28
CA HIS A 150 -12.13 25.18 -5.79
C HIS A 150 -11.24 26.43 -5.85
N ALA A 151 -9.92 26.28 -5.71
CA ALA A 151 -8.99 27.40 -5.76
C ALA A 151 -8.75 27.93 -7.19
N LEU A 152 -9.03 27.13 -8.22
CA LEU A 152 -8.87 27.51 -9.62
C LEU A 152 -10.14 28.10 -10.25
N GLY A 153 -11.31 27.81 -9.69
CA GLY A 153 -12.62 28.26 -10.20
C GLY A 153 -13.46 27.11 -10.69
#